data_AF-A0AAP1E8G7-F1
#
_entry.id   AF-A0AAP1E8G7-F1
#
_cell.length_a   1.000
_cell.length_b   1.000
_cell.length_c   1.000
_cell.angle_alpha   90.00
_cell.angle_beta   90.00
_cell.angle_gamma   90.00
#
_symmetry.space_group_name_H-M   'P 1'
#
loop_
_entity.id
_entity.type
_entity.pdbx_description
1 polymer ?
#
loop_
_entity_poly.entity_id
_entity_poly.type
_entity_poly.pdbx_seq_one_letter_code
_entity_poly.pdbx_strand_id
1 'polypeptide(L)'
;MKFKNKNCDEIHVEINGQRIDVNSLQEGSVTLERYKNIRANSDGFEALYPKLNDEALIHVAKNHLKNILLKRKPVTYEESLAACIAPELIKRLELK
;
A
#
# COMPACT_ATOMS: atom_id res chain seq x y z
N MET A 1 -35.04 -15.36 2.75
CA MET A 1 -33.69 -15.85 3.11
C MET A 1 -32.84 -14.65 3.51
N LYS A 2 -32.45 -14.52 4.78
CA LYS A 2 -31.44 -13.56 5.20
C LYS A 2 -30.08 -14.16 4.84
N PHE A 3 -29.39 -13.61 3.85
CA PHE A 3 -28.00 -13.93 3.64
C PHE A 3 -27.25 -13.46 4.88
N LYS A 4 -26.83 -14.39 5.74
CA LYS A 4 -25.81 -14.08 6.74
C LYS A 4 -24.55 -13.79 5.94
N ASN A 5 -24.18 -12.52 5.81
CA ASN A 5 -22.85 -12.14 5.33
C ASN A 5 -21.86 -12.85 6.25
N LYS A 6 -21.25 -13.93 5.77
CA LYS A 6 -20.13 -14.58 6.45
C LYS A 6 -19.03 -13.52 6.47
N ASN A 7 -18.62 -13.09 7.67
CA ASN A 7 -17.53 -12.15 7.95
C ASN A 7 -16.55 -12.00 6.78
N CYS A 8 -16.76 -10.98 5.93
CA CYS A 8 -15.69 -10.47 5.09
C CYS A 8 -14.73 -9.60 5.91
N ASP A 9 -15.05 -9.34 7.18
CA ASP A 9 -14.36 -8.43 8.09
C ASP A 9 -13.11 -9.03 8.77
N GLU A 10 -12.83 -10.32 8.57
CA GLU A 10 -11.67 -10.94 9.20
C GLU A 10 -10.44 -10.77 8.32
N ILE A 11 -9.40 -10.11 8.86
CA ILE A 11 -8.11 -9.94 8.21
C ILE A 11 -7.59 -11.33 7.80
N HIS A 12 -7.29 -11.50 6.51
CA HIS A 12 -6.80 -12.75 5.96
C HIS A 12 -5.45 -12.52 5.29
N VAL A 13 -4.42 -13.15 5.84
CA VAL A 13 -3.09 -13.21 5.26
C VAL A 13 -2.59 -14.64 5.29
N GLU A 14 -2.09 -15.10 4.16
CA GLU A 14 -1.54 -16.42 3.93
C GLU A 14 -0.12 -16.28 3.37
N ILE A 15 0.83 -17.01 3.97
CA ILE A 15 2.21 -17.11 3.49
C ILE A 15 2.53 -18.59 3.29
N ASN A 16 2.97 -18.97 2.10
CA ASN A 16 3.32 -20.36 1.76
C ASN A 16 2.19 -21.37 2.06
N GLY A 17 0.93 -20.99 1.84
CA GLY A 17 -0.23 -21.86 2.08
C GLY A 17 -0.69 -21.94 3.54
N GLN A 18 -0.06 -21.19 4.46
CA GLN A 18 -0.46 -21.13 5.87
C GLN A 18 -1.04 -19.76 6.22
N ARG A 19 -2.23 -19.76 6.84
CA ARG A 19 -2.83 -18.53 7.37
C ARG A 19 -2.01 -18.05 8.56
N ILE A 20 -1.65 -16.78 8.52
CA ILE A 20 -0.88 -16.12 9.57
C ILE A 20 -1.68 -14.96 10.17
N ASP A 21 -1.43 -14.68 11.44
CA ASP A 21 -1.88 -13.44 12.06
C ASP A 21 -0.86 -12.32 11.75
N VAL A 22 -1.32 -11.25 11.12
CA VAL A 22 -0.47 -10.11 10.73
C VAL A 22 0.12 -9.40 11.94
N ASN A 23 -0.60 -9.40 13.08
CA ASN A 23 -0.13 -8.76 14.30
C ASN A 23 1.08 -9.47 14.92
N SER A 24 1.25 -10.76 14.62
CA SER A 24 2.42 -11.54 15.06
C SER A 24 3.70 -11.23 14.28
N LEU A 25 3.59 -10.54 13.14
CA LEU A 25 4.76 -10.14 12.36
C LEU A 25 5.41 -8.89 12.95
N GLN A 26 6.74 -8.92 13.02
CA GLN A 26 7.53 -7.74 13.37
C GLN A 26 7.49 -6.72 12.23
N GLU A 27 7.49 -5.43 12.58
CA GLU A 27 7.59 -4.34 11.61
C GLU A 27 8.90 -4.44 10.81
N GLY A 28 8.85 -4.12 9.52
CA GLY A 28 10.01 -4.19 8.63
C GLY A 28 10.58 -5.60 8.38
N SER A 29 9.95 -6.68 8.86
CA SER A 29 10.51 -8.03 8.79
C SER A 29 10.17 -8.81 7.50
N VAL A 30 9.17 -8.36 6.75
CA VAL A 30 8.70 -9.05 5.54
C VAL A 30 9.52 -8.57 4.34
N THR A 31 10.35 -9.47 3.81
CA THR A 31 11.17 -9.22 2.62
C THR A 31 10.35 -9.26 1.33
N LEU A 32 10.91 -8.73 0.25
CA LEU A 32 10.27 -8.73 -1.07
C LEU A 32 9.96 -10.15 -1.58
N GLU A 33 10.87 -11.10 -1.38
CA GLU A 33 10.67 -12.50 -1.78
C GLU A 33 9.51 -13.13 -1.02
N ARG A 34 9.44 -12.87 0.29
CA ARG A 34 8.33 -13.33 1.13
C ARG A 34 7.03 -12.68 0.68
N TYR A 35 7.03 -11.37 0.44
CA TYR A 35 5.88 -10.59 -0.01
C TYR A 35 5.26 -11.13 -1.32
N LYS A 36 6.09 -11.50 -2.31
CA LYS A 36 5.62 -12.04 -3.60
C LYS A 36 4.82 -13.34 -3.48
N ASN A 37 5.02 -14.09 -2.39
CA ASN A 37 4.31 -15.34 -2.11
C ASN A 37 3.12 -15.16 -1.16
N ILE A 38 2.81 -13.93 -0.75
CA ILE A 38 1.68 -13.64 0.14
C ILE A 38 0.38 -13.65 -0.65
N ARG A 39 -0.64 -14.25 -0.07
CA ARG A 39 -2.04 -14.09 -0.50
C ARG A 39 -2.82 -13.44 0.63
N ALA A 40 -3.51 -12.36 0.34
CA ALA A 40 -4.30 -11.64 1.33
C ALA A 40 -5.56 -11.04 0.72
N ASN A 41 -6.54 -10.74 1.55
CA ASN A 41 -7.63 -9.82 1.17
C ASN A 41 -7.14 -8.37 1.23
N SER A 42 -7.96 -7.41 0.79
CA SER A 42 -7.60 -5.99 0.78
C SER A 42 -7.16 -5.49 2.15
N ASP A 43 -7.94 -5.78 3.20
CA ASP A 43 -7.61 -5.39 4.57
C ASP A 43 -6.32 -6.07 5.07
N GLY A 44 -6.07 -7.31 4.65
CA GLY A 44 -4.82 -8.01 4.92
C GLY A 44 -3.61 -7.37 4.27
N PHE A 45 -3.73 -6.88 3.03
CA PHE A 45 -2.65 -6.12 2.39
C PHE A 45 -2.40 -4.78 3.08
N GLU A 46 -3.44 -4.06 3.48
CA GLU A 46 -3.30 -2.81 4.24
C GLU A 46 -2.59 -3.03 5.58
N ALA A 47 -2.99 -4.07 6.32
CA ALA A 47 -2.34 -4.44 7.57
C ALA A 47 -0.89 -4.90 7.39
N LEU A 48 -0.52 -5.39 6.21
CA LEU A 48 0.84 -5.85 5.91
C LEU A 48 1.84 -4.72 5.63
N TYR A 49 1.39 -3.54 5.16
CA TYR A 49 2.31 -2.48 4.74
C TYR A 49 3.34 -2.06 5.81
N PRO A 50 2.98 -1.91 7.11
CA PRO A 50 3.95 -1.63 8.17
C PRO A 50 4.94 -2.78 8.44
N LYS A 51 4.61 -4.00 8.01
CA LYS A 51 5.43 -5.20 8.21
C LYS A 51 6.45 -5.42 7.10
N LEU A 52 6.31 -4.72 5.97
CA LEU A 52 7.22 -4.77 4.83
C LEU A 52 8.54 -4.07 5.16
N ASN A 53 9.65 -4.67 4.73
CA ASN A 53 10.92 -3.96 4.68
C ASN A 53 10.93 -2.90 3.57
N ASP A 54 11.93 -2.02 3.56
CA ASP A 54 12.02 -0.90 2.62
C ASP A 54 11.95 -1.35 1.15
N GLU A 55 12.66 -2.42 0.79
CA GLU A 55 12.68 -2.94 -0.57
C GLU A 55 11.30 -3.44 -1.01
N ALA A 56 10.61 -4.18 -0.14
CA ALA A 56 9.26 -4.67 -0.40
C ALA A 56 8.27 -3.50 -0.50
N LEU A 57 8.35 -2.54 0.41
CA LEU A 57 7.48 -1.38 0.42
C LEU A 57 7.65 -0.52 -0.84
N ILE A 58 8.90 -0.29 -1.28
CA ILE A 58 9.20 0.40 -2.54
C ILE A 58 8.63 -0.36 -3.73
N HIS A 59 8.77 -1.69 -3.75
CA HIS A 59 8.22 -2.53 -4.82
C HIS A 59 6.70 -2.40 -4.90
N VAL A 60 6.02 -2.48 -3.76
CA VAL A 60 4.57 -2.32 -3.63
C VAL A 60 4.13 -0.95 -4.14
N ALA A 61 4.78 0.13 -3.67
CA ALA A 61 4.49 1.48 -4.11
C ALA A 61 4.63 1.64 -5.63
N LYS A 62 5.71 1.13 -6.23
CA LYS A 62 5.91 1.15 -7.69
C LYS A 62 4.84 0.38 -8.43
N ASN A 63 4.44 -0.79 -7.93
CA ASN A 63 3.39 -1.60 -8.54
C ASN A 63 2.03 -0.88 -8.48
N HIS A 64 1.67 -0.29 -7.35
CA HIS A 64 0.46 0.52 -7.25
C HIS A 64 0.51 1.72 -8.20
N LEU A 65 1.60 2.48 -8.21
CA LEU A 65 1.77 3.62 -9.13
C LEU A 65 1.56 3.24 -10.59
N LYS A 66 2.05 2.08 -11.03
CA LYS A 66 1.85 1.57 -12.40
C LYS A 66 0.38 1.26 -12.70
N ASN A 67 -0.37 0.79 -11.71
CA ASN A 67 -1.77 0.35 -11.85
C ASN A 67 -2.78 1.47 -11.56
N ILE A 68 -2.33 2.66 -11.14
CA ILE A 68 -3.19 3.84 -11.04
C ILE A 68 -3.54 4.31 -12.46
N LEU A 69 -4.72 3.91 -12.94
CA LEU A 69 -5.24 4.26 -14.27
C LEU A 69 -5.63 5.75 -14.40
N LEU A 70 -5.86 6.43 -13.28
CA LEU A 70 -6.31 7.81 -13.23
C LEU A 70 -5.23 8.68 -12.59
N LYS A 71 -4.52 9.47 -13.40
CA LYS A 71 -3.92 10.71 -12.91
C LYS A 71 -5.06 11.67 -12.61
N ARG A 72 -5.71 11.47 -11.46
CA ARG A 72 -6.80 12.34 -11.01
C ARG A 72 -6.23 13.75 -10.90
N LYS A 73 -6.92 14.72 -11.51
CA LYS A 73 -6.61 16.12 -11.26
C LYS A 73 -6.84 16.39 -9.76
N PRO A 74 -5.98 17.17 -9.11
CA PRO A 74 -6.22 17.61 -7.74
C PRO A 74 -7.64 18.15 -7.61
N VAL A 75 -8.38 17.67 -6.62
CA VAL A 75 -9.75 18.11 -6.33
C VAL A 75 -9.82 19.03 -5.12
N THR A 76 -8.78 19.06 -4.29
CA THR A 76 -8.69 20.01 -3.16
C THR A 76 -7.55 21.01 -3.35
N TYR A 77 -7.59 22.09 -2.57
CA TYR A 77 -6.52 23.09 -2.55
C TYR A 77 -5.21 22.50 -2.05
N GLU A 78 -5.25 21.64 -1.04
CA GLU A 78 -4.08 20.95 -0.48
C GLU A 78 -3.44 20.01 -1.50
N GLU A 79 -4.26 19.21 -2.20
CA GLU A 79 -3.79 18.36 -3.29
C GLU A 79 -3.16 19.20 -4.41
N SER A 80 -3.74 20.36 -4.73
CA SER A 80 -3.22 21.26 -5.77
C SER A 80 -1.88 21.87 -5.36
N LEU A 81 -1.74 22.25 -4.09
CA LEU A 81 -0.49 22.75 -3.53
C LEU A 81 0.61 21.69 -3.63
N ALA A 82 0.31 20.45 -3.21
CA ALA A 82 1.27 19.35 -3.19
C ALA A 82 1.63 18.84 -4.59
N ALA A 83 0.65 18.66 -5.47
CA ALA A 83 0.84 18.01 -6.76
C ALA A 83 1.22 18.97 -7.90
N CYS A 84 0.91 20.27 -7.80
CA CYS A 84 1.13 21.24 -8.88
C CYS A 84 2.06 22.38 -8.49
N ILE A 85 1.82 23.04 -7.35
CA ILE A 85 2.51 24.29 -6.99
C ILE A 85 3.88 24.02 -6.37
N ALA A 86 3.96 23.13 -5.37
CA ALA A 86 5.20 22.84 -4.65
C ALA A 86 6.33 22.29 -5.55
N PRO A 87 6.08 21.34 -6.49
CA PRO A 87 7.13 20.87 -7.40
C PRO A 87 7.70 21.98 -8.29
N GLU A 88 6.86 22.94 -8.72
CA GLU A 88 7.29 24.07 -9.52
C GLU A 88 8.13 25.07 -8.71
N LEU A 89 7.75 25.31 -7.45
CA LEU A 89 8.54 26.13 -6.52
C LEU A 89 9.91 25.52 -6.25
N ILE A 90 9.97 24.21 -5.95
CA ILE A 90 11.23 23.48 -5.71
C ILE A 90 12.18 23.66 -6.90
N LYS A 91 11.71 23.40 -8.13
CA LYS A 91 12.53 23.59 -9.34
C LYS A 91 13.14 24.99 -9.42
N ARG A 92 12.35 26.03 -9.14
CA ARG A 92 12.83 27.43 -9.20
C ARG A 92 13.82 27.78 -8.10
N LEU A 93 13.73 27.11 -6.95
CA LEU A 93 14.60 27.32 -5.81
C LEU A 93 15.90 26.51 -5.92
N GLU A 94 15.86 25.30 -6.48
CA GLU A 94 17.04 24.46 -6.72
C GLU A 94 17.87 24.93 -7.93
N LEU A 95 17.24 25.62 -8.88
CA LEU A 95 17.94 26.24 -10.03
C LEU A 95 18.60 27.59 -9.70
N LYS A 96 18.64 27.99 -8.42
CA LYS A 96 19.38 29.14 -7.89
C LYS A 96 20.58 28.68 -7.08
#